data_AF-A0A3D4NYA4-F1
#
_entry.id   AF-A0A3D4NYA4-F1
#
_cell.length_a   1.000
_cell.length_b   1.000
_cell.length_c   1.000
_cell.angle_alpha   90.00
_cell.angle_beta   90.00
_cell.angle_gamma   90.00
#
_symmetry.space_group_name_H-M   'P 1'
#
loop_
_entity.id
_entity.type
_entity.pdbx_description
1 polymer ?
#
loop_
_entity_poly.entity_id
_entity_poly.type
_entity_poly.pdbx_seq_one_letter_code
_entity_poly.pdbx_strand_id
1 'polypeptide(L)'
;MMKNIGLATCVLLLGLIPLASPCQEAGSAPPPATQGPSDVKELEAFVDGVMAAHLEANHIAGATISVVKDGQLFFTKGYGYANFKSKTPVLPDRTMFRPGSVSKLFTWTSVMQLYEQGKLDLNADVNTYLKEFQIPATFPQPITLNHLLSHTPGFEERGTGMAARKPEDLMPLGKWLTTYMPARVRPPGELTSYSNYGTSLAGYIVEVVSGMPFEQYIEENIFKPLGIEHSTFRQPLPEALAPDMSTGYTYKNGAFKEEKFELLNGMAPAGALSACATDMARFMIAHLQNGAYGDARILKEETAKFMHSRLFGHDPRINGNAHGFWEFGYNDLHLIEHGGDTIYFHSQLALIPDKNVGWFVSYNTGPGGSREQLFHAFLNRLYPASSPLAELKPSADALKRLKKVSGVYGVTRMSYTKYEKIASLLMQIKVMPTKEGTLLVKIPGDVRQYVELEPLVFREV
;
A
#
# COMPACT_ATOMS: atom_id res chain seq x y z
N MET A 1 20.16 16.30 -37.55
CA MET A 1 20.65 15.95 -36.20
C MET A 1 19.82 16.71 -35.17
N MET A 2 18.81 16.06 -34.59
CA MET A 2 18.16 16.39 -33.31
C MET A 2 17.03 15.37 -33.17
N LYS A 3 17.35 14.23 -32.57
CA LYS A 3 16.37 13.19 -32.25
C LYS A 3 15.56 13.67 -31.06
N ASN A 4 14.24 13.62 -31.20
CA ASN A 4 13.26 13.82 -30.13
C ASN A 4 13.58 12.90 -28.94
N ILE A 5 14.16 13.47 -27.89
CA ILE A 5 14.26 12.83 -26.58
C ILE A 5 12.88 12.99 -25.93
N GLY A 6 12.03 11.98 -26.07
CA GLY A 6 10.79 11.90 -25.32
C GLY A 6 11.11 11.75 -23.84
N LEU A 7 11.03 12.85 -23.09
CA LEU A 7 10.98 12.87 -21.64
C LEU A 7 9.71 12.12 -21.22
N ALA A 8 9.86 10.85 -20.85
CA ALA A 8 8.82 10.14 -20.12
C ALA A 8 8.86 10.69 -18.69
N THR A 9 8.06 11.72 -18.44
CA THR A 9 7.83 12.24 -17.09
C THR A 9 7.20 11.10 -16.29
N CYS A 10 8.00 10.41 -15.48
CA CYS A 10 7.47 9.54 -14.42
C CYS A 10 6.69 10.47 -13.49
N VAL A 11 5.36 10.45 -13.61
CA VAL A 11 4.49 11.11 -12.65
C VAL A 11 4.67 10.34 -11.35
N LEU A 12 5.38 10.94 -10.40
CA LEU A 12 5.19 10.66 -8.99
C LEU A 12 3.71 10.93 -8.69
N LEU A 13 2.87 9.91 -8.84
CA LEU A 13 1.50 9.94 -8.38
C LEU A 13 1.54 9.94 -6.85
N LEU A 14 1.70 11.14 -6.30
CA LEU A 14 1.17 11.46 -4.99
C LEU A 14 -0.33 11.58 -5.21
N GLY A 15 -1.07 10.54 -4.84
CA GLY A 15 -2.52 10.65 -4.69
C GLY A 15 -2.79 11.78 -3.69
N LEU A 16 -3.23 12.91 -4.21
CA LEU A 16 -3.59 14.10 -3.45
C LEU A 16 -4.98 14.51 -3.91
N ILE A 17 -5.96 14.21 -3.07
CA ILE A 17 -7.30 14.78 -3.12
C ILE A 17 -7.47 15.48 -1.77
N PRO A 18 -7.92 16.76 -1.74
CA PRO A 18 -8.12 17.49 -0.50
C PRO A 18 -9.18 16.78 0.37
N LEU A 19 -8.85 16.55 1.63
CA LEU A 19 -9.84 16.21 2.66
C LEU A 19 -10.66 17.47 2.95
N ALA A 20 -11.72 17.71 2.18
CA ALA A 20 -12.80 18.56 2.65
C ALA A 20 -13.76 17.67 3.43
N SER A 21 -13.66 17.67 4.77
CA SER A 21 -14.73 17.16 5.63
C SER A 21 -16.01 17.92 5.30
N PRO A 22 -17.10 17.27 4.86
CA PRO A 22 -18.38 17.93 4.80
C PRO A 22 -18.77 18.33 6.23
N CYS A 23 -19.12 19.59 6.42
CA CYS A 23 -19.84 20.04 7.61
C CYS A 23 -21.11 19.20 7.70
N GLN A 24 -21.19 18.31 8.69
CA GLN A 24 -22.25 17.33 8.82
C GLN A 24 -23.50 18.05 9.35
N GLU A 25 -24.49 18.27 8.49
CA GLU A 25 -25.85 18.62 8.92
C GLU A 25 -26.41 17.49 9.78
N ALA A 26 -27.04 17.86 10.89
CA ALA A 26 -27.62 16.92 11.86
C ALA A 26 -28.80 16.16 11.24
N GLY A 27 -28.53 14.96 10.71
CA GLY A 27 -29.53 14.06 10.13
C GLY A 27 -29.44 12.66 10.75
N SER A 28 -30.45 12.32 11.56
CA SER A 28 -30.77 11.00 12.15
C SER A 28 -29.71 10.29 12.99
N ALA A 29 -30.14 9.74 14.13
CA ALA A 29 -29.30 8.96 15.03
C ALA A 29 -28.69 7.74 14.30
N PRO A 30 -27.39 7.44 14.52
CA PRO A 30 -26.77 6.27 13.93
C PRO A 30 -27.48 4.99 14.41
N PRO A 31 -27.65 3.98 13.54
CA PRO A 31 -28.18 2.69 13.94
C PRO A 31 -27.34 2.07 15.08
N PRO A 32 -27.92 1.15 15.88
CA PRO A 32 -27.20 0.51 16.98
C PRO A 32 -25.85 -0.06 16.52
N ALA A 33 -24.81 0.12 17.32
CA ALA A 33 -23.48 -0.39 17.05
C ALA A 33 -23.54 -1.92 16.85
N THR A 34 -23.29 -2.38 15.62
CA THR A 34 -23.07 -3.79 15.34
C THR A 34 -21.65 -4.18 15.76
N GLN A 35 -21.42 -5.44 16.16
CA GLN A 35 -20.08 -5.95 16.45
C GLN A 35 -19.48 -6.59 15.20
N GLY A 36 -19.31 -5.78 14.13
CA GLY A 36 -18.84 -6.26 12.84
C GLY A 36 -19.93 -6.77 11.89
N PRO A 37 -19.56 -7.22 10.67
CA PRO A 37 -20.54 -7.70 9.71
C PRO A 37 -21.07 -9.08 10.14
N SER A 38 -22.37 -9.17 10.41
CA SER A 38 -23.07 -10.40 10.79
C SER A 38 -24.10 -10.86 9.75
N ASP A 39 -24.53 -9.97 8.87
CA ASP A 39 -25.47 -10.26 7.77
C ASP A 39 -24.85 -9.81 6.44
N VAL A 40 -24.68 -10.76 5.53
CA VAL A 40 -24.14 -10.53 4.19
C VAL A 40 -25.04 -9.58 3.39
N LYS A 41 -26.37 -9.63 3.58
CA LYS A 41 -27.32 -8.76 2.86
C LYS A 41 -27.23 -7.32 3.33
N GLU A 42 -27.02 -7.08 4.64
CA GLU A 42 -26.83 -5.74 5.18
C GLU A 42 -25.51 -5.15 4.66
N LEU A 43 -24.44 -5.94 4.67
CA LEU A 43 -23.15 -5.51 4.12
C LEU A 43 -23.24 -5.23 2.62
N GLU A 44 -23.88 -6.11 1.86
CA GLU A 44 -24.08 -5.91 0.42
C GLU A 44 -24.86 -4.61 0.14
N ALA A 45 -25.98 -4.37 0.82
CA ALA A 45 -26.76 -3.14 0.63
C ALA A 45 -25.96 -1.88 0.97
N PHE A 46 -25.15 -1.91 2.03
CA PHE A 46 -24.25 -0.82 2.40
C PHE A 46 -23.19 -0.58 1.33
N VAL A 47 -22.46 -1.62 0.93
CA VAL A 47 -21.39 -1.50 -0.07
C VAL A 47 -21.97 -1.08 -1.42
N ASP A 48 -23.11 -1.62 -1.85
CA ASP A 48 -23.76 -1.24 -3.10
C ASP A 48 -24.07 0.26 -3.15
N GLY A 49 -24.63 0.81 -2.07
CA GLY A 49 -24.96 2.23 -1.98
C GLY A 49 -23.72 3.12 -2.06
N VAL A 50 -22.69 2.84 -1.27
CA VAL A 50 -21.46 3.66 -1.26
C VAL A 50 -20.66 3.48 -2.54
N MET A 51 -20.55 2.26 -3.06
CA MET A 51 -19.79 1.95 -4.27
C MET A 51 -20.41 2.58 -5.51
N ALA A 52 -21.74 2.53 -5.66
CA ALA A 52 -22.42 3.20 -6.77
C ALA A 52 -22.12 4.70 -6.80
N ALA A 53 -22.24 5.38 -5.65
CA ALA A 53 -21.91 6.80 -5.52
C ALA A 53 -20.43 7.08 -5.81
N HIS A 54 -19.52 6.23 -5.33
CA HIS A 54 -18.09 6.37 -5.59
C HIS A 54 -17.74 6.24 -7.08
N LEU A 55 -18.32 5.26 -7.78
CA LEU A 55 -18.07 5.05 -9.20
C LEU A 55 -18.53 6.24 -10.04
N GLU A 56 -19.69 6.80 -9.73
CA GLU A 56 -20.23 7.97 -10.41
C GLU A 56 -19.41 9.24 -10.12
N ALA A 57 -19.23 9.57 -8.84
CA ALA A 57 -18.60 10.83 -8.41
C ALA A 57 -17.12 10.92 -8.79
N ASN A 58 -16.42 9.79 -8.85
CA ASN A 58 -14.99 9.74 -9.17
C ASN A 58 -14.72 9.25 -10.60
N HIS A 59 -15.78 9.07 -11.41
CA HIS A 59 -15.69 8.59 -12.78
C HIS A 59 -14.85 7.31 -12.91
N ILE A 60 -15.27 6.25 -12.23
CA ILE A 60 -14.56 4.96 -12.21
C ILE A 60 -15.28 3.96 -13.11
N ALA A 61 -14.54 3.29 -13.99
CA ALA A 61 -15.10 2.32 -14.93
C ALA A 61 -15.53 1.03 -14.24
N GLY A 62 -14.73 0.51 -13.32
CA GLY A 62 -15.00 -0.71 -12.57
C GLY A 62 -14.20 -0.85 -11.28
N ALA A 63 -14.75 -1.68 -10.38
CA ALA A 63 -14.17 -1.97 -9.08
C ALA A 63 -14.43 -3.42 -8.68
N THR A 64 -13.60 -3.94 -7.78
CA THR A 64 -13.80 -5.24 -7.14
C THR A 64 -13.54 -5.12 -5.64
N ILE A 65 -14.26 -5.92 -4.85
CA ILE A 65 -14.13 -5.96 -3.39
C ILE A 65 -14.23 -7.39 -2.89
N SER A 66 -13.45 -7.73 -1.86
CA SER A 66 -13.69 -8.89 -1.01
C SER A 66 -13.58 -8.52 0.47
N VAL A 67 -14.45 -9.12 1.28
CA VAL A 67 -14.44 -9.03 2.74
C VAL A 67 -14.40 -10.46 3.27
N VAL A 68 -13.43 -10.73 4.15
CA VAL A 68 -13.30 -12.02 4.82
C VAL A 68 -13.60 -11.83 6.30
N LYS A 69 -14.22 -12.85 6.90
CA LYS A 69 -14.54 -12.86 8.33
C LYS A 69 -14.47 -14.28 8.84
N ASP A 70 -13.88 -14.46 10.01
CA ASP A 70 -13.87 -15.75 10.72
C ASP A 70 -13.32 -16.91 9.89
N GLY A 71 -12.25 -16.64 9.13
CA GLY A 71 -11.60 -17.63 8.27
C GLY A 71 -12.33 -17.93 6.95
N GLN A 72 -13.38 -17.18 6.61
CA GLN A 72 -14.22 -17.43 5.43
C GLN A 72 -14.33 -16.20 4.53
N LEU A 73 -14.57 -16.43 3.24
CA LEU A 73 -14.99 -15.37 2.32
C LEU A 73 -16.42 -14.96 2.65
N PHE A 74 -16.58 -13.81 3.31
CA PHE A 74 -17.87 -13.34 3.81
C PHE A 74 -18.67 -12.60 2.74
N PHE A 75 -18.00 -11.77 1.94
CA PHE A 75 -18.63 -11.02 0.85
C PHE A 75 -17.63 -10.79 -0.28
N THR A 76 -18.10 -10.85 -1.53
CA THR A 76 -17.29 -10.49 -2.70
C THR A 76 -18.19 -9.99 -3.81
N LYS A 77 -17.77 -8.93 -4.53
CA LYS A 77 -18.57 -8.37 -5.62
C LYS A 77 -17.72 -7.58 -6.61
N GLY A 78 -18.10 -7.65 -7.88
CA GLY A 78 -17.59 -6.79 -8.94
C GLY A 78 -18.60 -5.71 -9.29
N TYR A 79 -18.11 -4.51 -9.58
CA TYR A 79 -18.92 -3.34 -9.95
C TYR A 79 -18.42 -2.74 -11.25
N GLY A 80 -19.34 -2.23 -12.07
CA GLY A 80 -19.01 -1.61 -13.35
C GLY A 80 -18.38 -2.60 -14.33
N TYR A 81 -17.36 -2.15 -15.05
CA TYR A 81 -16.81 -2.83 -16.22
C TYR A 81 -15.30 -3.06 -16.13
N ALA A 82 -14.89 -4.30 -16.39
CA ALA A 82 -13.49 -4.65 -16.67
C ALA A 82 -13.05 -4.12 -18.03
N ASN A 83 -13.99 -4.05 -18.99
CA ASN A 83 -13.82 -3.34 -20.24
C ASN A 83 -15.06 -2.47 -20.53
N PHE A 84 -14.88 -1.16 -20.49
CA PHE A 84 -15.93 -0.17 -20.64
C PHE A 84 -16.54 -0.12 -22.06
N LYS A 85 -15.75 -0.42 -23.10
CA LYS A 85 -16.20 -0.38 -24.51
C LYS A 85 -17.07 -1.57 -24.85
N SER A 86 -16.63 -2.78 -24.52
CA SER A 86 -17.41 -4.02 -24.73
C SER A 86 -18.46 -4.26 -23.66
N LYS A 87 -18.51 -3.43 -22.61
CA LYS A 87 -19.39 -3.59 -21.44
C LYS A 87 -19.18 -4.94 -20.75
N THR A 88 -17.94 -5.44 -20.75
CA THR A 88 -17.58 -6.64 -20.01
C THR A 88 -17.63 -6.35 -18.51
N PRO A 89 -18.50 -7.03 -17.74
CA PRO A 89 -18.64 -6.77 -16.31
C PRO A 89 -17.38 -7.17 -15.54
N VAL A 90 -17.16 -6.56 -14.37
CA VAL A 90 -16.16 -7.06 -13.42
C VAL A 90 -16.67 -8.33 -12.75
N LEU A 91 -15.87 -9.39 -12.82
CA LEU A 91 -16.12 -10.67 -12.14
C LEU A 91 -15.14 -10.80 -10.96
N PRO A 92 -15.61 -10.86 -9.70
CA PRO A 92 -14.72 -10.79 -8.53
C PRO A 92 -13.80 -12.01 -8.37
N ASP A 93 -14.20 -13.15 -8.91
CA ASP A 93 -13.49 -14.43 -8.89
C ASP A 93 -12.47 -14.59 -10.03
N ARG A 94 -12.53 -13.72 -11.04
CA ARG A 94 -11.78 -13.91 -12.29
C ARG A 94 -11.10 -12.65 -12.80
N THR A 95 -11.79 -11.51 -12.82
CA THR A 95 -11.20 -10.25 -13.31
C THR A 95 -10.03 -9.82 -12.44
N MET A 96 -8.84 -9.81 -13.01
CA MET A 96 -7.64 -9.32 -12.34
C MET A 96 -7.58 -7.80 -12.39
N PHE A 97 -7.23 -7.21 -11.24
CA PHE A 97 -6.83 -5.82 -11.09
C PHE A 97 -5.36 -5.78 -10.71
N ARG A 98 -4.74 -4.60 -10.79
CA ARG A 98 -3.33 -4.41 -10.40
C ARG A 98 -3.23 -3.72 -9.06
N PRO A 99 -3.12 -4.44 -7.93
CA PRO A 99 -3.17 -3.81 -6.63
C PRO A 99 -1.89 -3.05 -6.24
N GLY A 100 -0.99 -2.81 -7.20
CA GLY A 100 0.21 -2.02 -7.03
C GLY A 100 0.99 -2.48 -5.80
N SER A 101 1.26 -1.56 -4.88
CA SER A 101 2.11 -1.84 -3.72
C SER A 101 1.55 -2.85 -2.70
N VAL A 102 0.29 -3.26 -2.76
CA VAL A 102 -0.19 -4.43 -1.99
C VAL A 102 0.66 -5.68 -2.31
N SER A 103 1.24 -5.75 -3.52
CA SER A 103 2.20 -6.77 -3.95
C SER A 103 3.34 -7.00 -2.95
N LYS A 104 3.77 -5.95 -2.22
CA LYS A 104 4.88 -6.04 -1.27
C LYS A 104 4.61 -7.05 -0.17
N LEU A 105 3.36 -7.21 0.24
CA LEU A 105 2.97 -8.16 1.27
C LEU A 105 3.36 -9.60 0.89
N PHE A 106 3.25 -9.98 -0.38
CA PHE A 106 3.70 -11.29 -0.88
C PHE A 106 5.22 -11.45 -0.82
N THR A 107 5.95 -10.37 -1.14
CA THR A 107 7.42 -10.32 -1.01
C THR A 107 7.84 -10.46 0.45
N TRP A 108 7.20 -9.74 1.36
CA TRP A 108 7.46 -9.80 2.79
C TRP A 108 7.12 -11.19 3.36
N THR A 109 5.99 -11.78 2.98
CA THR A 109 5.66 -13.17 3.34
C THR A 109 6.73 -14.14 2.85
N SER A 110 7.29 -13.95 1.65
CA SER A 110 8.39 -14.78 1.13
C SER A 110 9.68 -14.64 1.92
N VAL A 111 10.03 -13.42 2.36
CA VAL A 111 11.15 -13.18 3.28
C VAL A 111 10.92 -13.92 4.59
N MET A 112 9.71 -13.83 5.16
CA MET A 112 9.37 -14.51 6.42
C MET A 112 9.39 -16.04 6.29
N GLN A 113 8.98 -16.60 5.14
CA GLN A 113 9.10 -18.02 4.83
C GLN A 113 10.55 -18.50 4.86
N LEU A 114 11.47 -17.77 4.22
CA LEU A 114 12.88 -18.13 4.22
C LEU A 114 13.54 -17.87 5.58
N TYR A 115 13.08 -16.88 6.34
CA TYR A 115 13.50 -16.65 7.73
C TYR A 115 13.15 -17.84 8.63
N GLU A 116 11.90 -18.32 8.62
CA GLU A 116 11.50 -19.44 9.48
C GLU A 116 12.10 -20.80 9.08
N GLN A 117 12.61 -20.89 7.85
CA GLN A 117 13.41 -22.01 7.34
C GLN A 117 14.89 -21.90 7.76
N GLY A 118 15.30 -20.83 8.43
CA GLY A 118 16.68 -20.57 8.84
C GLY A 118 17.61 -20.18 7.69
N LYS A 119 17.07 -19.80 6.52
CA LYS A 119 17.85 -19.42 5.33
C LYS A 119 18.17 -17.92 5.29
N LEU A 120 17.33 -17.10 5.94
CA LEU A 120 17.55 -15.68 6.12
C LEU A 120 17.66 -15.34 7.61
N ASP A 121 18.52 -14.39 7.93
CA ASP A 121 18.59 -13.71 9.22
C ASP A 121 18.16 -12.26 9.00
N LEU A 122 17.13 -11.83 9.72
CA LEU A 122 16.56 -10.49 9.54
C LEU A 122 17.51 -9.37 9.96
N ASN A 123 18.54 -9.68 10.75
CA ASN A 123 19.53 -8.74 11.28
C ASN A 123 20.90 -8.83 10.57
N ALA A 124 21.10 -9.83 9.71
CA ALA A 124 22.32 -9.93 8.94
C ALA A 124 22.42 -8.78 7.92
N ASP A 125 23.66 -8.40 7.57
CA ASP A 125 23.91 -7.49 6.46
C ASP A 125 23.38 -8.12 5.16
N VAL A 126 22.49 -7.43 4.45
CA VAL A 126 21.94 -7.94 3.18
C VAL A 126 23.03 -8.30 2.16
N ASN A 127 24.20 -7.67 2.23
CA ASN A 127 25.36 -7.99 1.40
C ASN A 127 25.86 -9.43 1.54
N THR A 128 25.55 -10.14 2.64
CA THR A 128 25.89 -11.56 2.79
C THR A 128 25.14 -12.45 1.80
N TYR A 129 24.00 -11.97 1.27
CA TYR A 129 23.19 -12.70 0.29
C TYR A 129 23.46 -12.26 -1.15
N LEU A 130 24.04 -11.08 -1.37
CA LEU A 130 24.23 -10.49 -2.69
C LEU A 130 25.59 -10.88 -3.29
N LYS A 131 25.61 -11.81 -4.24
CA LYS A 131 26.86 -12.30 -4.86
C LYS A 131 27.29 -11.51 -6.10
N GLU A 132 26.33 -11.02 -6.88
CA GLU A 132 26.59 -10.34 -8.16
C GLU A 132 26.95 -8.85 -7.99
N PHE A 133 26.52 -8.25 -6.89
CA PHE A 133 26.81 -6.87 -6.56
C PHE A 133 26.78 -6.66 -5.04
N GLN A 134 27.25 -5.50 -4.62
CA GLN A 134 27.29 -5.12 -3.21
C GLN A 134 26.66 -3.73 -3.07
N ILE A 135 25.93 -3.53 -1.99
CA ILE A 135 25.46 -2.22 -1.59
C ILE A 135 26.62 -1.50 -0.90
N PRO A 136 27.00 -0.29 -1.36
CA PRO A 136 28.11 0.45 -0.77
C PRO A 136 27.90 0.70 0.74
N ALA A 137 28.99 0.57 1.49
CA ALA A 137 29.07 0.89 2.91
C ALA A 137 29.13 2.42 3.14
N THR A 138 28.07 3.14 2.76
CA THR A 138 27.98 4.60 2.88
C THR A 138 27.89 5.07 4.34
N PHE A 139 27.38 4.23 5.24
CA PHE A 139 27.29 4.47 6.68
C PHE A 139 27.90 3.28 7.44
N PRO A 140 28.33 3.46 8.72
CA PRO A 140 28.94 2.39 9.51
C PRO A 140 28.04 1.16 9.68
N GLN A 141 26.72 1.38 9.73
CA GLN A 141 25.73 0.31 9.87
C GLN A 141 25.40 -0.31 8.50
N PRO A 142 25.34 -1.65 8.41
CA PRO A 142 24.85 -2.32 7.22
C PRO A 142 23.34 -2.14 7.06
N ILE A 143 22.83 -2.42 5.85
CA ILE A 143 21.39 -2.59 5.64
C ILE A 143 21.04 -4.05 6.00
N THR A 144 19.89 -4.26 6.63
CA THR A 144 19.40 -5.59 7.04
C THR A 144 18.01 -5.80 6.45
N LEU A 145 17.49 -7.03 6.46
CA LEU A 145 16.11 -7.28 6.03
C LEU A 145 15.10 -6.56 6.93
N ASN A 146 15.36 -6.40 8.23
CA ASN A 146 14.55 -5.57 9.12
C ASN A 146 14.48 -4.11 8.64
N HIS A 147 15.60 -3.55 8.16
CA HIS A 147 15.58 -2.22 7.55
C HIS A 147 14.74 -2.17 6.26
N LEU A 148 14.75 -3.24 5.45
CA LEU A 148 13.94 -3.31 4.23
C LEU A 148 12.44 -3.44 4.53
N LEU A 149 12.07 -4.34 5.46
CA LEU A 149 10.69 -4.58 5.92
C LEU A 149 10.06 -3.31 6.49
N SER A 150 10.81 -2.55 7.29
CA SER A 150 10.35 -1.31 7.93
C SER A 150 10.46 -0.06 7.06
N HIS A 151 10.91 -0.17 5.81
CA HIS A 151 11.23 0.97 4.95
C HIS A 151 12.18 1.99 5.60
N THR A 152 13.19 1.52 6.34
CA THR A 152 14.24 2.34 6.95
C THR A 152 15.66 2.11 6.39
N PRO A 153 15.91 1.69 5.13
CA PRO A 153 17.28 1.42 4.67
C PRO A 153 18.11 2.68 4.37
N GLY A 154 17.49 3.87 4.41
CA GLY A 154 18.16 5.14 4.13
C GLY A 154 18.36 5.45 2.64
N PHE A 155 17.74 4.67 1.73
CA PHE A 155 17.74 4.97 0.30
C PHE A 155 16.93 6.23 -0.02
N GLU A 156 17.45 7.03 -0.95
CA GLU A 156 16.65 8.07 -1.60
C GLU A 156 15.65 7.47 -2.62
N GLU A 157 14.68 8.28 -3.05
CA GLU A 157 13.76 7.88 -4.12
C GLU A 157 14.39 8.06 -5.50
N ARG A 158 14.08 7.14 -6.43
CA ARG A 158 14.53 7.19 -7.82
C ARG A 158 13.44 6.69 -8.76
N GLY A 159 12.74 7.62 -9.41
CA GLY A 159 11.69 7.28 -10.39
C GLY A 159 12.21 6.74 -11.74
N THR A 160 13.45 7.05 -12.10
CA THR A 160 14.02 6.65 -13.39
C THR A 160 14.24 5.14 -13.47
N GLY A 161 13.75 4.52 -14.55
CA GLY A 161 13.93 3.10 -14.83
C GLY A 161 12.85 2.19 -14.25
N MET A 162 11.84 2.73 -13.56
CA MET A 162 10.79 1.95 -12.91
C MET A 162 9.78 1.31 -13.89
N ALA A 163 9.65 1.85 -15.11
CA ALA A 163 8.71 1.36 -16.12
C ALA A 163 9.42 0.92 -17.40
N ALA A 164 8.90 -0.13 -18.04
CA ALA A 164 9.30 -0.58 -19.37
C ALA A 164 8.25 -0.17 -20.40
N ARG A 165 8.66 0.09 -21.64
CA ARG A 165 7.73 0.48 -22.72
C ARG A 165 7.11 -0.73 -23.41
N LYS A 166 7.86 -1.83 -23.48
CA LYS A 166 7.50 -3.09 -24.13
C LYS A 166 8.11 -4.26 -23.34
N PRO A 167 7.58 -5.48 -23.47
CA PRO A 167 8.05 -6.64 -22.71
C PRO A 167 9.55 -6.90 -22.85
N GLU A 168 10.13 -6.65 -24.03
CA GLU A 168 11.54 -6.90 -24.29
C GLU A 168 12.49 -5.91 -23.58
N ASP A 169 11.95 -4.80 -23.05
CA ASP A 169 12.70 -3.83 -22.26
C ASP A 169 12.72 -4.21 -20.76
N LEU A 170 11.98 -5.23 -20.33
CA LEU A 170 12.00 -5.72 -18.95
C LEU A 170 13.39 -6.26 -18.61
N MET A 171 13.96 -5.75 -17.53
CA MET A 171 15.25 -6.15 -17.03
C MET A 171 15.09 -7.26 -15.98
N PRO A 172 15.98 -8.26 -15.99
CA PRO A 172 16.13 -9.16 -14.85
C PRO A 172 16.36 -8.38 -13.56
N LEU A 173 15.83 -8.89 -12.45
CA LEU A 173 15.76 -8.17 -11.18
C LEU A 173 17.14 -7.68 -10.68
N GLY A 174 18.15 -8.57 -10.64
CA GLY A 174 19.52 -8.20 -10.25
C GLY A 174 20.16 -7.13 -11.18
N LYS A 175 19.89 -7.20 -12.48
CA LYS A 175 20.38 -6.21 -13.45
C LYS A 175 19.73 -4.84 -13.23
N TRP A 176 18.44 -4.80 -12.91
CA TRP A 176 17.77 -3.55 -12.59
C TRP A 176 18.30 -2.95 -11.28
N LEU A 177 18.46 -3.77 -10.24
CA LEU A 177 18.96 -3.33 -8.94
C LEU A 177 20.35 -2.71 -9.02
N THR A 178 21.24 -3.27 -9.85
CA THR A 178 22.59 -2.73 -10.09
C THR A 178 22.57 -1.46 -10.92
N THR A 179 21.76 -1.41 -11.99
CA THR A 179 21.68 -0.26 -12.90
C THR A 179 21.03 0.96 -12.24
N TYR A 180 20.00 0.70 -11.44
CA TYR A 180 19.14 1.73 -10.86
C TYR A 180 19.31 1.92 -9.34
N MET A 181 20.43 1.46 -8.76
CA MET A 181 20.72 1.65 -7.33
C MET A 181 20.62 3.14 -6.91
N PRO A 182 19.73 3.49 -5.96
CA PRO A 182 19.66 4.82 -5.38
C PRO A 182 20.79 5.05 -4.38
N ALA A 183 21.17 6.30 -4.15
CA ALA A 183 22.13 6.62 -3.10
C ALA A 183 21.53 6.35 -1.71
N ARG A 184 22.37 5.94 -0.76
CA ARG A 184 22.04 6.00 0.67
C ARG A 184 22.31 7.41 1.16
N VAL A 185 21.29 8.08 1.66
CA VAL A 185 21.36 9.48 2.09
C VAL A 185 21.18 9.64 3.59
N ARG A 186 20.89 8.54 4.31
CA ARG A 186 20.75 8.48 5.77
C ARG A 186 21.24 7.14 6.33
N PRO A 187 21.67 7.12 7.60
CA PRO A 187 21.86 5.89 8.35
C PRO A 187 20.60 5.00 8.30
N PRO A 188 20.75 3.68 8.17
CA PRO A 188 19.62 2.76 8.22
C PRO A 188 19.03 2.71 9.64
N GLY A 189 17.72 2.50 9.74
CA GLY A 189 16.99 2.46 11.01
C GLY A 189 16.63 3.82 11.62
N GLU A 190 17.06 4.94 11.04
CA GLU A 190 16.82 6.27 11.62
C GLU A 190 15.41 6.81 11.30
N LEU A 191 15.01 6.75 10.01
CA LEU A 191 13.73 7.29 9.56
C LEU A 191 13.05 6.39 8.53
N THR A 192 11.73 6.32 8.58
CA THR A 192 10.93 5.71 7.53
C THR A 192 10.96 6.56 6.27
N SER A 193 11.37 5.93 5.17
CA SER A 193 11.31 6.45 3.81
C SER A 193 10.92 5.30 2.89
N TYR A 194 9.65 5.28 2.50
CA TYR A 194 9.07 4.25 1.63
C TYR A 194 9.97 3.97 0.42
N SER A 195 10.28 2.69 0.17
CA SER A 195 11.29 2.30 -0.82
C SER A 195 10.83 1.12 -1.66
N ASN A 196 10.48 1.39 -2.92
CA ASN A 196 10.26 0.33 -3.92
C ASN A 196 11.56 -0.44 -4.21
N TYR A 197 12.69 0.27 -4.28
CA TYR A 197 14.01 -0.37 -4.45
C TYR A 197 14.31 -1.35 -3.31
N GLY A 198 14.04 -0.95 -2.06
CA GLY A 198 14.23 -1.82 -0.90
C GLY A 198 13.39 -3.10 -0.97
N THR A 199 12.14 -3.02 -1.42
CA THR A 199 11.32 -4.23 -1.62
C THR A 199 11.78 -5.07 -2.79
N SER A 200 12.16 -4.47 -3.93
CA SER A 200 12.75 -5.19 -5.06
C SER A 200 14.03 -5.92 -4.67
N LEU A 201 14.85 -5.30 -3.83
CA LEU A 201 16.06 -5.92 -3.28
C LEU A 201 15.74 -7.13 -2.42
N ALA A 202 14.72 -7.04 -1.56
CA ALA A 202 14.27 -8.18 -0.77
C ALA A 202 13.73 -9.32 -1.65
N GLY A 203 12.97 -9.00 -2.71
CA GLY A 203 12.53 -10.00 -3.70
C GLY A 203 13.70 -10.67 -4.42
N TYR A 204 14.79 -9.94 -4.69
CA TYR A 204 16.00 -10.52 -5.27
C TYR A 204 16.74 -11.41 -4.29
N ILE A 205 16.77 -11.05 -3.00
CA ILE A 205 17.33 -11.92 -1.96
C ILE A 205 16.52 -13.23 -1.87
N VAL A 206 15.19 -13.17 -1.98
CA VAL A 206 14.33 -14.37 -2.08
C VAL A 206 14.74 -15.22 -3.29
N GLU A 207 14.90 -14.60 -4.47
CA GLU A 207 15.33 -15.29 -5.69
C GLU A 207 16.69 -16.00 -5.52
N VAL A 208 17.70 -15.28 -5.02
CA VAL A 208 19.07 -15.79 -4.85
C VAL A 208 19.12 -16.90 -3.80
N VAL A 209 18.44 -16.73 -2.67
CA VAL A 209 18.52 -17.67 -1.54
C VAL A 209 17.67 -18.92 -1.78
N SER A 210 16.55 -18.80 -2.49
CA SER A 210 15.72 -19.94 -2.88
C SER A 210 16.27 -20.68 -4.11
N GLY A 211 17.02 -19.98 -4.97
CA GLY A 211 17.45 -20.49 -6.28
C GLY A 211 16.32 -20.54 -7.32
N MET A 212 15.19 -19.88 -7.06
CA MET A 212 14.02 -19.82 -7.94
C MET A 212 13.80 -18.37 -8.41
N PRO A 213 13.40 -18.13 -9.67
CA PRO A 213 12.91 -16.83 -10.09
C PRO A 213 11.81 -16.35 -9.14
N PHE A 214 11.81 -15.06 -8.79
CA PHE A 214 10.90 -14.51 -7.79
C PHE A 214 9.42 -14.87 -8.05
N GLU A 215 8.93 -14.71 -9.28
CA GLU A 215 7.54 -15.02 -9.63
C GLU A 215 7.21 -16.50 -9.43
N GLN A 216 8.15 -17.38 -9.75
CA GLN A 216 8.00 -18.82 -9.55
C GLN A 216 8.00 -19.18 -8.06
N TYR A 217 8.81 -18.50 -7.24
CA TYR A 217 8.80 -18.70 -5.79
C TYR A 217 7.41 -18.39 -5.21
N ILE A 218 6.80 -17.28 -5.62
CA ILE A 218 5.44 -16.91 -5.20
C ILE A 218 4.41 -17.96 -5.64
N GLU A 219 4.49 -18.40 -6.89
CA GLU A 219 3.58 -19.41 -7.45
C GLU A 219 3.61 -20.71 -6.64
N GLU A 220 4.80 -21.23 -6.34
CA GLU A 220 4.95 -22.52 -5.65
C GLU A 220 4.75 -22.45 -4.14
N ASN A 221 5.16 -21.36 -3.48
CA ASN A 221 5.21 -21.28 -2.02
C ASN A 221 4.08 -20.47 -1.40
N ILE A 222 3.32 -19.70 -2.20
CA ILE A 222 2.17 -18.93 -1.72
C ILE A 222 0.93 -19.26 -2.53
N PHE A 223 0.95 -19.12 -3.87
CA PHE A 223 -0.29 -19.25 -4.64
C PHE A 223 -0.85 -20.67 -4.62
N LYS A 224 -0.03 -21.66 -4.94
CA LYS A 224 -0.43 -23.07 -4.98
C LYS A 224 -0.91 -23.59 -3.62
N PRO A 225 -0.22 -23.36 -2.48
CA PRO A 225 -0.74 -23.73 -1.16
C PRO A 225 -2.09 -23.08 -0.82
N LEU A 226 -2.33 -21.85 -1.30
CA LEU A 226 -3.58 -21.13 -1.04
C LEU A 226 -4.68 -21.42 -2.07
N GLY A 227 -4.40 -22.14 -3.15
CA GLY A 227 -5.33 -22.32 -4.27
C GLY A 227 -5.64 -21.01 -5.00
N ILE A 228 -4.64 -20.13 -5.15
CA ILE A 228 -4.71 -18.91 -5.93
C ILE A 228 -4.42 -19.25 -7.39
N GLU A 229 -5.42 -19.06 -8.26
CA GLU A 229 -5.38 -19.54 -9.66
C GLU A 229 -5.55 -18.41 -10.69
N HIS A 230 -6.13 -17.27 -10.29
CA HIS A 230 -6.43 -16.12 -11.14
C HIS A 230 -5.61 -14.90 -10.75
N SER A 231 -4.32 -15.12 -10.45
CA SER A 231 -3.37 -14.08 -10.06
C SER A 231 -1.96 -14.40 -10.56
N THR A 232 -1.17 -13.37 -10.84
CA THR A 232 0.22 -13.54 -11.30
C THR A 232 1.08 -12.31 -11.03
N PHE A 233 2.37 -12.53 -10.78
CA PHE A 233 3.39 -11.47 -10.81
C PHE A 233 4.04 -11.32 -12.20
N ARG A 234 3.80 -12.25 -13.12
CA ARG A 234 4.51 -12.32 -14.40
C ARG A 234 4.14 -11.16 -15.33
N GLN A 235 5.16 -10.63 -15.99
CA GLN A 235 5.03 -9.63 -17.04
C GLN A 235 5.91 -10.04 -18.23
N PRO A 236 5.37 -10.16 -19.45
CA PRO A 236 3.96 -9.99 -19.81
C PRO A 236 3.07 -11.06 -19.15
N LEU A 237 1.75 -10.83 -19.14
CA LEU A 237 0.81 -11.77 -18.54
C LEU A 237 0.88 -13.14 -19.27
N PRO A 238 0.79 -14.27 -18.53
CA PRO A 238 0.62 -15.58 -19.13
C PRO A 238 -0.62 -15.62 -20.03
N GLU A 239 -0.56 -16.37 -21.13
CA GLU A 239 -1.64 -16.44 -22.13
C GLU A 239 -2.99 -16.84 -21.51
N ALA A 240 -2.98 -17.79 -20.57
CA ALA A 240 -4.18 -18.25 -19.86
C ALA A 240 -4.85 -17.17 -18.99
N LEU A 241 -4.08 -16.20 -18.49
CA LEU A 241 -4.56 -15.15 -17.59
C LEU A 241 -4.78 -13.81 -18.32
N ALA A 242 -4.15 -13.60 -19.48
CA ALA A 242 -4.26 -12.35 -20.22
C ALA A 242 -5.71 -11.91 -20.54
N PRO A 243 -6.66 -12.81 -20.88
CA PRO A 243 -8.06 -12.44 -21.11
C PRO A 243 -8.80 -11.93 -19.87
N ASP A 244 -8.32 -12.26 -18.68
CA ASP A 244 -8.97 -11.93 -17.41
C ASP A 244 -8.48 -10.61 -16.81
N MET A 245 -7.50 -9.96 -17.43
CA MET A 245 -7.00 -8.66 -16.99
C MET A 245 -8.00 -7.54 -17.27
N SER A 246 -8.39 -6.79 -16.24
CA SER A 246 -9.14 -5.54 -16.42
C SER A 246 -8.32 -4.55 -17.25
N THR A 247 -8.99 -3.82 -18.15
CA THR A 247 -8.41 -2.64 -18.77
C THR A 247 -8.26 -1.55 -17.71
N GLY A 248 -7.14 -0.82 -17.74
CA GLY A 248 -6.94 0.39 -16.94
C GLY A 248 -7.43 1.62 -17.70
N TYR A 249 -7.96 2.60 -16.98
CA TYR A 249 -8.58 3.79 -17.57
C TYR A 249 -8.03 5.09 -17.02
N THR A 250 -8.09 6.15 -17.84
CA THR A 250 -8.16 7.53 -17.37
C THR A 250 -9.48 8.16 -17.78
N TYR A 251 -10.00 9.10 -17.00
CA TYR A 251 -11.18 9.87 -17.37
C TYR A 251 -10.79 11.29 -17.76
N LYS A 252 -11.02 11.65 -19.04
CA LYS A 252 -10.67 12.97 -19.59
C LYS A 252 -11.72 13.42 -20.59
N ASN A 253 -12.06 14.72 -20.57
CA ASN A 253 -13.02 15.33 -21.50
C ASN A 253 -14.38 14.62 -21.53
N GLY A 254 -14.88 14.18 -20.36
CA GLY A 254 -16.17 13.52 -20.24
C GLY A 254 -16.20 12.05 -20.69
N ALA A 255 -15.04 11.44 -20.98
CA ALA A 255 -14.98 10.07 -21.50
C ALA A 255 -13.88 9.24 -20.84
N PHE A 256 -14.15 7.93 -20.73
CA PHE A 256 -13.16 6.93 -20.38
C PHE A 256 -12.21 6.68 -21.55
N LYS A 257 -10.92 6.75 -21.28
CA LYS A 257 -9.86 6.40 -22.22
C LYS A 257 -9.18 5.12 -21.75
N GLU A 258 -9.18 4.10 -22.60
CA GLU A 258 -8.45 2.85 -22.37
C GLU A 258 -6.95 3.12 -22.39
N GLU A 259 -6.24 2.53 -21.43
CA GLU A 259 -4.79 2.63 -21.30
C GLU A 259 -4.15 1.24 -21.37
N LYS A 260 -2.88 1.21 -21.74
CA LYS A 260 -2.13 -0.04 -21.90
C LYS A 260 -1.76 -0.65 -20.55
N PHE A 261 -1.58 -1.97 -20.53
CA PHE A 261 -0.99 -2.68 -19.40
C PHE A 261 0.38 -2.08 -19.06
N GLU A 262 0.57 -1.68 -17.79
CA GLU A 262 1.81 -1.02 -17.36
C GLU A 262 2.90 -2.07 -17.09
N LEU A 263 4.08 -1.91 -17.66
CA LEU A 263 5.18 -2.84 -17.41
C LEU A 263 6.11 -2.24 -16.35
N LEU A 264 6.23 -2.92 -15.21
CA LEU A 264 7.05 -2.52 -14.08
C LEU A 264 8.44 -3.15 -14.24
N ASN A 265 9.43 -2.33 -14.58
CA ASN A 265 10.76 -2.81 -14.92
C ASN A 265 11.57 -3.11 -13.66
N GLY A 266 11.96 -4.37 -13.47
CA GLY A 266 12.82 -4.80 -12.36
C GLY A 266 12.29 -4.48 -10.95
N MET A 267 10.98 -4.29 -10.84
CA MET A 267 10.31 -4.02 -9.57
C MET A 267 9.04 -4.84 -9.39
N ALA A 268 9.02 -6.03 -10.00
CA ALA A 268 7.92 -6.96 -9.82
C ALA A 268 7.60 -7.26 -8.35
N PRO A 269 8.60 -7.52 -7.47
CA PRO A 269 8.35 -7.71 -6.04
C PRO A 269 7.65 -6.53 -5.36
N ALA A 270 7.79 -5.32 -5.90
CA ALA A 270 7.26 -4.11 -5.29
C ALA A 270 5.85 -3.74 -5.78
N GLY A 271 5.38 -4.26 -6.92
CA GLY A 271 4.11 -3.79 -7.48
C GLY A 271 3.52 -4.53 -8.68
N ALA A 272 4.09 -5.66 -9.12
CA ALA A 272 3.69 -6.28 -10.38
C ALA A 272 2.40 -7.09 -10.33
N LEU A 273 1.90 -7.42 -9.14
CA LEU A 273 0.77 -8.34 -9.00
C LEU A 273 -0.40 -7.88 -9.87
N SER A 274 -0.98 -8.85 -10.56
CA SER A 274 -2.34 -8.82 -11.10
C SER A 274 -3.13 -9.88 -10.34
N ALA A 275 -4.25 -9.52 -9.72
CA ALA A 275 -5.01 -10.43 -8.87
C ALA A 275 -6.52 -10.16 -8.90
N CYS A 276 -7.32 -11.23 -8.79
CA CYS A 276 -8.77 -11.13 -8.56
C CYS A 276 -9.09 -11.00 -7.05
N ALA A 277 -10.31 -10.59 -6.71
CA ALA A 277 -10.67 -10.33 -5.31
C ALA A 277 -10.78 -11.61 -4.47
N THR A 278 -11.19 -12.73 -5.06
CA THR A 278 -11.27 -14.01 -4.33
C THR A 278 -9.89 -14.59 -4.00
N ASP A 279 -8.89 -14.40 -4.87
CA ASP A 279 -7.51 -14.78 -4.57
C ASP A 279 -6.91 -13.92 -3.45
N MET A 280 -7.17 -12.61 -3.49
CA MET A 280 -6.79 -11.72 -2.38
C MET A 280 -7.47 -12.11 -1.07
N ALA A 281 -8.71 -12.59 -1.11
CA ALA A 281 -9.40 -13.10 0.08
C ALA A 281 -8.71 -14.33 0.68
N ARG A 282 -8.25 -15.28 -0.14
CA ARG A 282 -7.47 -16.44 0.32
C ARG A 282 -6.19 -16.01 1.04
N PHE A 283 -5.48 -15.03 0.47
CA PHE A 283 -4.29 -14.45 1.09
C PHE A 283 -4.60 -13.73 2.42
N MET A 284 -5.70 -12.97 2.49
CA MET A 284 -6.14 -12.33 3.73
C MET A 284 -6.51 -13.36 4.81
N ILE A 285 -7.26 -14.41 4.46
CA ILE A 285 -7.60 -15.51 5.38
C ILE A 285 -6.34 -16.17 5.90
N ALA A 286 -5.37 -16.45 5.02
CA ALA A 286 -4.09 -17.05 5.43
C ALA A 286 -3.40 -16.23 6.51
N HIS A 287 -3.33 -14.90 6.36
CA HIS A 287 -2.74 -14.04 7.39
C HIS A 287 -3.58 -13.98 8.67
N LEU A 288 -4.90 -13.81 8.56
CA LEU A 288 -5.79 -13.74 9.73
C LEU A 288 -5.86 -15.05 10.52
N GLN A 289 -5.62 -16.19 9.87
CA GLN A 289 -5.50 -17.51 10.48
C GLN A 289 -4.03 -17.88 10.78
N ASN A 290 -3.20 -16.86 11.05
CA ASN A 290 -1.79 -16.99 11.44
C ASN A 290 -0.99 -17.93 10.52
N GLY A 291 -1.12 -17.75 9.21
CA GLY A 291 -0.41 -18.48 8.17
C GLY A 291 -1.15 -19.69 7.60
N ALA A 292 -2.35 -20.05 8.07
CA ALA A 292 -3.09 -21.23 7.62
C ALA A 292 -4.26 -20.91 6.67
N TYR A 293 -4.53 -21.77 5.70
CA TYR A 293 -5.71 -21.72 4.85
C TYR A 293 -6.15 -23.15 4.51
N GLY A 294 -7.31 -23.57 5.04
CA GLY A 294 -7.70 -24.97 5.01
C GLY A 294 -6.62 -25.85 5.67
N ASP A 295 -6.18 -26.89 4.97
CA ASP A 295 -5.11 -27.80 5.42
C ASP A 295 -3.70 -27.29 5.07
N ALA A 296 -3.60 -26.20 4.30
CA ALA A 296 -2.33 -25.62 3.90
C ALA A 296 -1.83 -24.56 4.90
N ARG A 297 -0.51 -24.36 4.92
CA ARG A 297 0.13 -23.35 5.76
C ARG A 297 1.30 -22.70 5.02
N ILE A 298 1.24 -21.38 4.87
CA ILE A 298 2.30 -20.59 4.21
C ILE A 298 3.32 -20.02 5.20
N LEU A 299 2.99 -19.93 6.49
CA LEU A 299 3.88 -19.51 7.58
C LEU A 299 3.54 -20.29 8.87
N LYS A 300 4.53 -20.60 9.69
CA LYS A 300 4.29 -21.04 11.08
C LYS A 300 3.50 -19.97 11.83
N GLU A 301 2.68 -20.39 12.78
CA GLU A 301 1.83 -19.49 13.54
C GLU A 301 2.65 -18.41 14.26
N GLU A 302 3.78 -18.80 14.84
CA GLU A 302 4.71 -17.90 15.52
C GLU A 302 5.30 -16.88 14.55
N THR A 303 5.67 -17.30 13.33
CA THR A 303 6.22 -16.43 12.30
C THR A 303 5.17 -15.45 11.78
N ALA A 304 3.93 -15.89 11.58
CA ALA A 304 2.83 -15.04 11.14
C ALA A 304 2.51 -13.95 12.19
N LYS A 305 2.40 -14.35 13.47
CA LYS A 305 2.21 -13.38 14.57
C LYS A 305 3.38 -12.42 14.70
N PHE A 306 4.61 -12.92 14.54
CA PHE A 306 5.80 -12.07 14.54
C PHE A 306 5.77 -11.09 13.37
N MET A 307 5.37 -11.52 12.18
CA MET A 307 5.23 -10.66 11.00
C MET A 307 4.24 -9.50 11.24
N HIS A 308 3.17 -9.77 11.99
CA HIS A 308 2.15 -8.78 12.34
C HIS A 308 2.54 -7.88 13.52
N SER A 309 3.62 -8.19 14.23
CA SER A 309 4.11 -7.37 15.33
C SER A 309 4.85 -6.12 14.83
N ARG A 310 4.71 -5.02 15.58
CA ARG A 310 5.39 -3.75 15.32
C ARG A 310 6.90 -3.93 15.28
N LEU A 311 7.51 -3.56 14.15
CA LEU A 311 8.96 -3.56 13.92
C LEU A 311 9.55 -2.17 14.13
N PHE A 312 8.88 -1.13 13.64
CA PHE A 312 9.39 0.24 13.69
C PHE A 312 8.26 1.26 13.88
N GLY A 313 8.57 2.34 14.60
CA GLY A 313 7.78 3.56 14.60
C GLY A 313 8.54 4.67 15.30
N HIS A 314 8.32 5.92 14.89
CA HIS A 314 9.08 7.05 15.43
C HIS A 314 8.75 7.36 16.89
N ASP A 315 7.58 6.97 17.35
CA ASP A 315 7.13 7.07 18.75
C ASP A 315 6.08 5.96 19.00
N PRO A 316 6.02 5.33 20.19
CA PRO A 316 5.01 4.30 20.49
C PRO A 316 3.56 4.79 20.44
N ARG A 317 3.31 6.10 20.53
CA ARG A 317 1.95 6.69 20.55
C ARG A 317 1.36 6.93 19.17
N ILE A 318 2.14 6.72 18.11
CA ILE A 318 1.70 6.95 16.72
C ILE A 318 1.77 5.66 15.90
N ASN A 319 1.13 5.69 14.73
CA ASN A 319 1.17 4.64 13.72
C ASN A 319 2.60 4.22 13.39
N GLY A 320 2.77 2.97 12.98
CA GLY A 320 4.07 2.35 12.79
C GLY A 320 4.11 1.46 11.57
N ASN A 321 5.08 0.56 11.58
CA ASN A 321 5.25 -0.49 10.60
C ASN A 321 5.46 -1.80 11.36
N ALA A 322 4.68 -2.82 11.04
CA ALA A 322 4.93 -4.19 11.45
C ALA A 322 6.10 -4.77 10.61
N HIS A 323 6.25 -6.08 10.46
CA HIS A 323 7.24 -6.61 9.52
C HIS A 323 6.66 -6.58 8.10
N GLY A 324 6.62 -5.40 7.49
CA GLY A 324 6.20 -5.18 6.10
C GLY A 324 4.77 -4.69 5.90
N PHE A 325 3.91 -4.77 6.92
CA PHE A 325 2.60 -4.10 6.93
C PHE A 325 2.73 -2.71 7.56
N TRP A 326 1.93 -1.75 7.11
CA TRP A 326 1.71 -0.52 7.87
C TRP A 326 0.78 -0.83 9.05
N GLU A 327 1.08 -0.25 10.20
CA GLU A 327 0.31 -0.43 11.42
C GLU A 327 -0.43 0.86 11.76
N PHE A 328 -1.75 0.78 11.93
CA PHE A 328 -2.62 1.91 12.20
C PHE A 328 -3.58 1.64 13.38
N GLY A 329 -3.95 2.72 14.07
CA GLY A 329 -5.11 2.72 14.98
C GLY A 329 -6.31 3.44 14.36
N TYR A 330 -7.51 2.87 14.45
CA TYR A 330 -8.77 3.51 14.01
C TYR A 330 -9.97 3.01 14.81
N ASN A 331 -10.80 3.88 15.40
CA ASN A 331 -11.96 3.49 16.22
C ASN A 331 -11.64 2.42 17.29
N ASP A 332 -10.54 2.59 18.03
CA ASP A 332 -10.03 1.62 19.01
C ASP A 332 -9.60 0.25 18.42
N LEU A 333 -9.55 0.13 17.09
CA LEU A 333 -9.04 -1.05 16.40
C LEU A 333 -7.56 -0.92 16.09
N HIS A 334 -6.86 -2.04 16.24
CA HIS A 334 -5.54 -2.25 15.64
C HIS A 334 -5.70 -2.79 14.22
N LEU A 335 -5.06 -2.11 13.27
CA LEU A 335 -5.10 -2.44 11.85
C LEU A 335 -3.69 -2.69 11.34
N ILE A 336 -3.54 -3.72 10.51
CA ILE A 336 -2.38 -3.86 9.64
C ILE A 336 -2.83 -3.82 8.18
N GLU A 337 -2.22 -2.97 7.37
CA GLU A 337 -2.68 -2.74 6.01
C GLU A 337 -1.55 -2.40 5.03
N HIS A 338 -1.91 -2.37 3.75
CA HIS A 338 -1.09 -1.80 2.71
C HIS A 338 -1.99 -1.22 1.61
N GLY A 339 -1.79 0.07 1.29
CA GLY A 339 -2.35 0.69 0.10
C GLY A 339 -1.52 0.39 -1.15
N GLY A 340 -2.10 0.49 -2.34
CA GLY A 340 -1.36 0.24 -3.56
C GLY A 340 -1.89 0.99 -4.76
N ASP A 341 -0.95 1.49 -5.54
CA ASP A 341 -1.21 2.29 -6.72
C ASP A 341 -0.34 1.83 -7.88
N THR A 342 -0.95 1.71 -9.05
CA THR A 342 -0.28 1.92 -10.33
C THR A 342 -0.79 3.23 -10.94
N ILE A 343 -0.54 3.52 -12.22
CA ILE A 343 -1.06 4.73 -12.85
C ILE A 343 -2.60 4.68 -12.96
N TYR A 344 -3.17 3.49 -13.18
CA TYR A 344 -4.59 3.33 -13.48
C TYR A 344 -5.35 2.49 -12.45
N PHE A 345 -4.65 1.82 -11.54
CA PHE A 345 -5.26 0.94 -10.55
C PHE A 345 -4.94 1.42 -9.14
N HIS A 346 -5.96 1.35 -8.27
CA HIS A 346 -5.92 1.91 -6.92
C HIS A 346 -6.57 0.94 -5.96
N SER A 347 -5.84 0.49 -4.94
CA SER A 347 -6.26 -0.62 -4.11
C SER A 347 -5.85 -0.46 -2.66
N GLN A 348 -6.57 -1.15 -1.78
CA GLN A 348 -6.26 -1.22 -0.36
C GLN A 348 -6.52 -2.65 0.10
N LEU A 349 -5.58 -3.19 0.87
CA LEU A 349 -5.77 -4.39 1.67
C LEU A 349 -5.58 -4.02 3.14
N ALA A 350 -6.55 -4.33 3.97
CA ALA A 350 -6.49 -4.11 5.41
C ALA A 350 -6.96 -5.35 6.17
N LEU A 351 -6.30 -5.63 7.29
CA LEU A 351 -6.65 -6.69 8.23
C LEU A 351 -6.93 -6.07 9.60
N ILE A 352 -7.93 -6.63 10.29
CA ILE A 352 -8.32 -6.31 11.66
C ILE A 352 -8.12 -7.59 12.47
N PRO A 353 -6.89 -7.92 12.91
CA PRO A 353 -6.58 -9.24 13.48
C PRO A 353 -7.48 -9.60 14.66
N ASP A 354 -7.70 -8.65 15.59
CA ASP A 354 -8.53 -8.83 16.79
C ASP A 354 -10.01 -9.11 16.49
N LYS A 355 -10.47 -8.81 15.28
CA LYS A 355 -11.84 -9.07 14.81
C LYS A 355 -11.91 -10.19 13.79
N ASN A 356 -10.77 -10.76 13.41
CA ASN A 356 -10.65 -11.76 12.35
C ASN A 356 -11.35 -11.32 11.05
N VAL A 357 -11.19 -10.04 10.69
CA VAL A 357 -11.79 -9.43 9.50
C VAL A 357 -10.70 -8.92 8.55
N GLY A 358 -10.90 -9.14 7.26
CA GLY A 358 -10.04 -8.60 6.21
C GLY A 358 -10.87 -7.91 5.13
N TRP A 359 -10.27 -6.89 4.53
CA TRP A 359 -10.88 -6.02 3.53
C TRP A 359 -9.92 -5.82 2.37
N PHE A 360 -10.38 -6.09 1.15
CA PHE A 360 -9.66 -5.77 -0.07
C PHE A 360 -10.59 -5.04 -1.04
N VAL A 361 -10.14 -3.90 -1.58
CA VAL A 361 -10.83 -3.19 -2.66
C VAL A 361 -9.84 -2.77 -3.73
N SER A 362 -10.27 -2.77 -4.99
CA SER A 362 -9.47 -2.30 -6.13
C SER A 362 -10.32 -1.64 -7.21
N TYR A 363 -9.81 -0.53 -7.76
CA TYR A 363 -10.43 0.26 -8.82
C TYR A 363 -9.54 0.26 -10.08
N ASN A 364 -10.11 0.43 -11.27
CA ASN A 364 -9.39 0.40 -12.55
C ASN A 364 -9.35 1.75 -13.30
N THR A 365 -9.53 2.88 -12.60
CA THR A 365 -9.47 4.21 -13.22
C THR A 365 -8.64 5.19 -12.40
N GLY A 366 -7.66 5.84 -13.06
CA GLY A 366 -6.91 6.98 -12.51
C GLY A 366 -7.68 8.30 -12.63
N PRO A 367 -7.64 9.20 -11.62
CA PRO A 367 -6.67 9.26 -10.52
C PRO A 367 -6.99 8.39 -9.29
N GLY A 368 -8.04 7.58 -9.35
CA GLY A 368 -8.51 6.71 -8.26
C GLY A 368 -9.62 7.35 -7.44
N GLY A 369 -10.65 6.57 -7.12
CA GLY A 369 -11.62 6.93 -6.08
C GLY A 369 -11.03 6.79 -4.69
N SER A 370 -11.70 7.36 -3.67
CA SER A 370 -11.24 7.28 -2.30
C SER A 370 -11.51 5.92 -1.66
N ARG A 371 -10.65 4.95 -1.97
CA ARG A 371 -10.62 3.61 -1.36
C ARG A 371 -10.64 3.67 0.17
N GLU A 372 -9.91 4.63 0.74
CA GLU A 372 -9.81 4.86 2.18
C GLU A 372 -11.13 5.36 2.76
N GLN A 373 -11.85 6.25 2.05
CA GLN A 373 -13.17 6.70 2.50
C GLN A 373 -14.17 5.54 2.58
N LEU A 374 -14.16 4.62 1.60
CA LEU A 374 -15.03 3.45 1.64
C LEU A 374 -14.69 2.53 2.83
N PHE A 375 -13.40 2.28 3.07
CA PHE A 375 -12.97 1.46 4.20
C PHE A 375 -13.28 2.13 5.55
N HIS A 376 -13.03 3.42 5.70
CA HIS A 376 -13.39 4.17 6.90
C HIS A 376 -14.90 4.21 7.12
N ALA A 377 -15.72 4.34 6.05
CA ALA A 377 -17.17 4.25 6.16
C ALA A 377 -17.61 2.86 6.67
N PHE A 378 -16.98 1.79 6.18
CA PHE A 378 -17.19 0.43 6.70
C PHE A 378 -16.83 0.33 8.19
N LEU A 379 -15.66 0.83 8.60
CA LEU A 379 -15.25 0.82 10.01
C LEU A 379 -16.20 1.64 10.88
N ASN A 380 -16.56 2.85 10.47
CA ASN A 380 -17.48 3.70 11.24
C ASN A 380 -18.88 3.08 11.38
N ARG A 381 -19.34 2.33 10.38
CA ARG A 381 -20.66 1.71 10.39
C ARG A 381 -20.72 0.46 11.26
N LEU A 382 -19.67 -0.37 11.25
CA LEU A 382 -19.66 -1.71 11.84
C LEU A 382 -18.76 -1.86 13.06
N TYR A 383 -17.85 -0.92 13.27
CA TYR A 383 -16.94 -0.83 14.40
C TYR A 383 -16.81 0.65 14.82
N PRO A 384 -17.91 1.31 15.20
CA PRO A 384 -17.84 2.68 15.66
C PRO A 384 -16.94 2.78 16.90
N ALA A 385 -16.24 3.91 17.05
CA ALA A 385 -15.43 4.17 18.24
C ALA A 385 -16.26 4.02 19.51
N SER A 386 -15.66 3.46 20.56
CA SER A 386 -16.36 3.14 21.82
C SER A 386 -16.81 4.40 22.57
N SER A 387 -16.26 5.56 22.22
CA SER A 387 -16.63 6.86 22.76
C SER A 387 -16.40 7.95 21.71
N PRO A 388 -17.22 9.02 21.68
CA PRO A 388 -16.92 10.20 20.89
C PRO A 388 -15.52 10.71 21.26
N LEU A 389 -14.72 11.08 20.25
CA LEU A 389 -13.45 11.72 20.52
C LEU A 389 -13.70 12.98 21.35
N ALA A 390 -13.15 13.03 22.56
CA ALA A 390 -13.29 14.19 23.43
C ALA A 390 -12.88 15.47 22.68
N GLU A 391 -13.67 16.54 22.82
CA GLU A 391 -13.32 17.85 22.29
C GLU A 391 -12.03 18.31 22.95
N LEU A 392 -10.96 18.48 22.16
CA LEU A 392 -9.66 18.87 22.67
C LEU A 392 -9.52 20.37 22.60
N LYS A 393 -9.21 20.98 23.74
CA LYS A 393 -8.83 22.38 23.81
C LYS A 393 -7.30 22.47 23.91
N PRO A 394 -6.65 23.29 23.07
CA PRO A 394 -5.22 23.54 23.18
C PRO A 394 -4.84 23.96 24.60
N SER A 395 -3.78 23.36 25.14
CA SER A 395 -3.24 23.77 26.44
C SER A 395 -2.70 25.21 26.38
N ALA A 396 -2.69 25.92 27.50
CA ALA A 396 -2.22 27.31 27.56
C ALA A 396 -0.78 27.49 27.03
N ASP A 397 0.07 26.48 27.20
CA ASP A 397 1.47 26.47 26.73
C ASP A 397 1.65 25.91 25.31
N ALA A 398 0.60 25.39 24.67
CA ALA A 398 0.68 24.76 23.36
C ALA A 398 1.34 25.70 22.36
N LEU A 399 0.90 26.96 22.29
CA LEU A 399 1.41 27.94 21.32
C LEU A 399 2.94 28.13 21.41
N LYS A 400 3.52 28.07 22.62
CA LYS A 400 4.98 28.16 22.81
C LYS A 400 5.71 26.95 22.24
N ARG A 401 5.12 25.75 22.36
CA ARG A 401 5.66 24.52 21.76
C ARG A 401 5.44 24.49 20.25
N LEU A 402 4.26 24.88 19.77
CA LEU A 402 3.95 24.93 18.34
C LEU A 402 4.93 25.83 17.58
N LYS A 403 5.29 27.00 18.15
CA LYS A 403 6.31 27.89 17.57
C LYS A 403 7.68 27.22 17.38
N LYS A 404 8.03 26.20 18.19
CA LYS A 404 9.31 25.47 18.05
C LYS A 404 9.30 24.46 16.91
N VAL A 405 8.13 23.94 16.55
CA VAL A 405 7.96 22.98 15.43
C VAL A 405 7.41 23.65 14.17
N SER A 406 7.28 24.98 14.19
CA SER A 406 6.82 25.75 13.03
C SER A 406 7.97 25.93 12.04
N GLY A 407 7.69 25.73 10.76
CA GLY A 407 8.71 25.82 9.75
C GLY A 407 8.29 25.28 8.39
N VAL A 408 9.26 25.23 7.49
CA VAL A 408 9.13 24.58 6.20
C VAL A 408 9.94 23.30 6.21
N TYR A 409 9.28 22.19 5.94
CA TYR A 409 9.84 20.85 5.98
C TYR A 409 9.86 20.24 4.58
N GLY A 410 10.80 19.32 4.34
CA GLY A 410 10.79 18.45 3.18
C GLY A 410 10.24 17.08 3.53
N VAL A 411 9.77 16.35 2.52
CA VAL A 411 9.41 14.93 2.66
C VAL A 411 10.65 14.06 2.81
N THR A 412 10.58 12.97 3.58
CA THR A 412 11.70 12.03 3.74
C THR A 412 11.99 11.25 2.46
N ARG A 413 10.93 10.96 1.69
CA ARG A 413 10.93 10.25 0.41
C ARG A 413 11.08 11.22 -0.75
N MET A 414 12.31 11.42 -1.20
CA MET A 414 12.64 12.22 -2.38
C MET A 414 14.02 11.83 -2.92
N SER A 415 14.33 12.27 -4.14
CA SER A 415 15.70 12.21 -4.65
C SER A 415 16.52 13.38 -4.10
N TYR A 416 17.77 13.12 -3.73
CA TYR A 416 18.74 14.12 -3.24
C TYR A 416 19.92 14.28 -4.19
N THR A 417 20.34 13.19 -4.85
CA THR A 417 21.58 13.18 -5.64
C THR A 417 21.36 13.34 -7.15
N LYS A 418 20.14 13.15 -7.64
CA LYS A 418 19.82 13.18 -9.08
C LYS A 418 18.95 14.38 -9.47
N TYR A 419 18.69 14.56 -10.76
CA TYR A 419 17.95 15.71 -11.28
C TYR A 419 16.49 15.74 -10.77
N GLU A 420 15.94 14.58 -10.42
CA GLU A 420 14.62 14.44 -9.81
C GLU A 420 14.48 15.22 -8.48
N LYS A 421 15.59 15.60 -7.83
CA LYS A 421 15.58 16.43 -6.63
C LYS A 421 14.87 17.77 -6.81
N ILE A 422 14.73 18.27 -8.04
CA ILE A 422 13.97 19.49 -8.36
C ILE A 422 12.51 19.37 -7.88
N ALA A 423 11.94 18.15 -7.87
CA ALA A 423 10.59 17.91 -7.37
C ALA A 423 10.43 18.30 -5.89
N SER A 424 11.50 18.28 -5.09
CA SER A 424 11.46 18.67 -3.69
C SER A 424 11.10 20.14 -3.45
N LEU A 425 11.37 21.01 -4.42
CA LEU A 425 10.98 22.42 -4.36
C LEU A 425 9.46 22.59 -4.39
N LEU A 426 8.75 21.62 -4.96
CA LEU A 426 7.29 21.60 -5.06
C LEU A 426 6.63 20.85 -3.89
N MET A 427 7.40 20.05 -3.15
CA MET A 427 6.91 19.14 -2.10
C MET A 427 7.18 19.65 -0.67
N GLN A 428 7.15 20.96 -0.48
CA GLN A 428 7.36 21.58 0.82
C GLN A 428 6.12 21.47 1.71
N ILE A 429 6.32 21.03 2.94
CA ILE A 429 5.30 21.00 3.99
C ILE A 429 5.46 22.24 4.85
N LYS A 430 4.42 23.06 4.97
CA LYS A 430 4.43 24.25 5.83
C LYS A 430 3.67 23.95 7.11
N VAL A 431 4.36 24.07 8.23
CA VAL A 431 3.81 23.84 9.57
C VAL A 431 3.72 25.19 10.28
N MET A 432 2.51 25.59 10.66
CA MET A 432 2.24 26.93 11.21
C MET A 432 1.31 26.86 12.42
N PRO A 433 1.56 27.64 13.49
CA PRO A 433 0.64 27.73 14.60
C PRO A 433 -0.52 28.66 14.25
N THR A 434 -1.73 28.32 14.70
CA THR A 434 -2.91 29.19 14.64
C THR A 434 -2.97 30.07 15.89
N LYS A 435 -3.85 31.09 15.89
CA LYS A 435 -4.06 31.94 17.08
C LYS A 435 -4.79 31.18 18.19
N GLU A 436 -5.55 30.17 17.79
CA GLU A 436 -6.37 29.31 18.62
C GLU A 436 -5.54 28.23 19.34
N GLY A 437 -4.24 28.10 19.03
CA GLY A 437 -3.35 27.12 19.66
C GLY A 437 -3.35 25.75 18.96
N THR A 438 -3.82 25.68 17.72
CA THR A 438 -3.73 24.49 16.86
C THR A 438 -2.57 24.61 15.87
N LEU A 439 -2.19 23.50 15.25
CA LEU A 439 -1.12 23.41 14.27
C LEU A 439 -1.72 23.16 12.89
N LEU A 440 -1.51 24.08 11.97
CA LEU A 440 -1.90 23.90 10.57
C LEU A 440 -0.72 23.29 9.80
N VAL A 441 -0.96 22.16 9.15
CA VAL A 441 0.01 21.47 8.31
C VAL A 441 -0.48 21.55 6.87
N LYS A 442 0.19 22.38 6.06
CA LYS A 442 -0.09 22.50 4.62
C LYS A 442 0.85 21.61 3.85
N ILE A 443 0.28 20.62 3.16
CA ILE A 443 0.94 19.77 2.18
C ILE A 443 0.43 20.24 0.80
N PRO A 444 1.19 20.15 -0.29
CA PRO A 444 0.66 20.50 -1.60
C PRO A 444 -0.66 19.76 -1.88
N GLY A 445 -1.75 20.47 -2.13
CA GLY A 445 -3.07 19.89 -2.40
C GLY A 445 -3.90 19.49 -1.17
N ASP A 446 -3.37 19.60 0.06
CA ASP A 446 -4.08 19.21 1.28
C ASP A 446 -3.73 20.12 2.48
N VAL A 447 -4.71 20.42 3.33
CA VAL A 447 -4.51 21.24 4.52
C VAL A 447 -5.17 20.56 5.69
N ARG A 448 -4.35 20.22 6.68
CA ARG A 448 -4.81 19.54 7.89
C ARG A 448 -4.60 20.41 9.11
N GLN A 449 -5.49 20.27 10.07
CA GLN A 449 -5.41 20.96 11.34
C GLN A 449 -5.22 19.94 12.44
N TYR A 450 -4.33 20.27 13.38
CA TYR A 450 -3.99 19.39 14.49
C TYR A 450 -4.07 20.12 15.81
N VAL A 451 -4.50 19.40 16.85
CA VAL A 451 -4.44 19.85 18.23
C VAL A 451 -3.40 19.02 18.99
N GLU A 452 -2.64 19.68 19.86
CA GLU A 452 -1.67 18.99 20.71
C GLU A 452 -2.40 18.25 21.85
N LEU A 453 -2.24 16.93 21.89
CA LEU A 453 -2.76 16.03 22.92
C LEU A 453 -1.85 16.01 24.16
N GLU A 454 -0.57 15.76 23.90
CA GLU A 454 0.53 15.71 24.84
C GLU A 454 1.71 16.48 24.22
N PRO A 455 2.75 16.87 24.96
CA PRO A 455 3.89 17.57 24.37
C PRO A 455 4.42 16.87 23.12
N LEU A 456 4.32 17.55 21.97
CA LEU A 456 4.73 17.09 20.63
C LEU A 456 3.94 15.88 20.05
N VAL A 457 2.79 15.54 20.63
CA VAL A 457 1.85 14.55 20.08
C VAL A 457 0.60 15.27 19.62
N PHE A 458 0.18 14.97 18.40
CA PHE A 458 -0.85 15.72 17.70
C PHE A 458 -1.97 14.81 17.23
N ARG A 459 -3.21 15.30 17.30
CA ARG A 459 -4.40 14.67 16.71
C ARG A 459 -5.00 15.57 15.65
N GLU A 460 -5.33 15.03 14.49
CA GLU A 460 -6.05 15.75 13.44
C GLU A 460 -7.47 16.11 13.95
N VAL A 461 -7.97 17.30 13.60
CA VAL A 461 -9.29 17.83 14.01
C VAL A 461 -10.06 18.45 12.86
#